data_AF-A0A382YP94-F1
#
_entry.id   AF-A0A382YP94-F1
#
_cell.length_a   1.000
_cell.length_b   1.000
_cell.length_c   1.000
_cell.angle_alpha   90.00
_cell.angle_beta   90.00
_cell.angle_gamma   90.00
#
_symmetry.space_group_name_H-M   'P 1'
#
loop_
_entity.id
_entity.type
_entity.pdbx_description
1 polymer ?
#
loop_
_entity_poly.entity_id
_entity_poly.type
_entity_poly.pdbx_seq_one_letter_code
_entity_poly.pdbx_strand_id
1 'polypeptide(L)'
;VKAFKFLGPLGLYLFATHLHAAGDGVSVTAQSLWKVGDFPITNSMVTSWVVSLVIIFAVRALVSKPALVPNKGQLVVESVVGG
;
A
#
# COMPACT_ATOMS: atom_id res chain seq x y z
N VAL A 1 11.11 25.23 -5.09
CA VAL A 1 11.31 24.17 -4.07
C VAL A 1 10.15 24.03 -3.06
N LYS A 2 9.40 25.08 -2.73
CA LYS A 2 8.27 24.98 -1.76
C LYS A 2 7.03 24.23 -2.29
N ALA A 3 6.72 24.35 -3.59
CA ALA A 3 5.53 23.72 -4.20
C ALA A 3 5.55 22.17 -4.17
N PHE A 4 6.73 21.57 -4.33
CA PHE A 4 6.89 20.10 -4.35
C PHE A 4 6.61 19.46 -2.97
N LYS A 5 6.76 20.24 -1.89
CA LYS A 5 6.54 19.79 -0.50
C LYS A 5 5.06 19.73 -0.12
N PHE A 6 4.20 20.47 -0.83
CA PHE A 6 2.74 20.46 -0.68
C PHE A 6 2.05 19.48 -1.64
N LEU A 7 2.67 19.18 -2.78
CA LEU A 7 2.12 18.26 -3.78
C LEU A 7 2.17 16.79 -3.32
N GLY A 8 3.12 16.44 -2.45
CA GLY A 8 3.23 15.11 -1.83
C GLY A 8 2.01 14.73 -0.98
N PRO A 9 1.67 15.49 0.08
CA PRO A 9 0.51 15.17 0.92
C PRO A 9 -0.82 15.33 0.18
N LEU A 10 -0.93 16.29 -0.74
CA LEU A 10 -2.13 16.46 -1.57
C LEU A 10 -2.32 15.28 -2.55
N GLY A 11 -1.24 14.80 -3.17
CA GLY A 11 -1.27 13.61 -4.03
C GLY A 11 -1.67 12.34 -3.27
N LEU A 12 -1.19 12.18 -2.02
CA LEU A 12 -1.60 11.07 -1.16
C LEU A 12 -3.08 11.14 -0.75
N TYR A 13 -3.57 12.34 -0.43
CA TYR A 13 -4.97 12.57 -0.09
C TYR A 13 -5.91 12.26 -1.27
N LEU A 14 -5.56 12.72 -2.47
CA LEU A 14 -6.32 12.45 -3.69
C LEU A 14 -6.29 10.95 -4.08
N PHE A 15 -5.17 10.26 -3.83
CA PHE A 15 -5.09 8.80 -4.03
C PHE A 15 -5.98 8.04 -3.04
N ALA A 16 -6.02 8.45 -1.77
CA ALA A 16 -6.83 7.80 -0.74
C ALA A 16 -8.33 7.88 -1.04
N THR A 17 -8.80 8.94 -1.70
CA THR A 17 -10.21 9.11 -2.07
C THR A 17 -10.67 8.22 -3.24
N HIS A 18 -9.75 7.53 -3.92
CA HIS A 18 -10.08 6.62 -5.04
C HIS A 18 -10.38 5.17 -4.61
N LEU A 19 -10.45 4.86 -3.30
CA LEU A 19 -10.96 3.58 -2.82
C LEU A 19 -12.45 3.45 -3.16
N HIS A 20 -12.75 2.77 -4.26
CA HIS A 20 -14.12 2.44 -4.64
C HIS A 20 -14.66 1.35 -3.72
N ALA A 21 -15.52 1.73 -2.77
CA ALA A 21 -16.45 0.80 -2.15
C ALA A 21 -17.53 0.47 -3.20
N ALA A 22 -17.59 -0.79 -3.64
CA ALA A 22 -18.63 -1.24 -4.56
C ALA A 22 -20.02 -1.00 -3.92
N GLY A 23 -20.84 -0.17 -4.56
CA GLY A 23 -22.14 0.29 -4.04
C GLY A 23 -23.27 -0.73 -4.15
N ASP A 24 -23.00 -1.92 -4.68
CA ASP A 24 -23.96 -3.03 -4.71
C ASP A 24 -23.79 -3.89 -3.46
N GLY A 25 -24.91 -4.29 -2.84
CA GLY A 25 -24.98 -4.91 -1.52
C GLY A 25 -23.81 -5.83 -1.15
N VAL A 26 -23.28 -5.64 0.05
CA VAL A 26 -22.05 -6.29 0.56
C VAL A 26 -22.13 -7.81 0.36
N SER A 27 -21.48 -8.32 -0.69
CA SER A 27 -21.19 -9.74 -0.81
C SER A 27 -20.21 -10.10 0.30
N VAL A 28 -20.65 -10.91 1.26
CA VAL A 28 -19.82 -11.40 2.36
C VAL A 28 -18.66 -12.27 1.84
N THR A 29 -18.76 -12.73 0.58
CA THR A 29 -17.74 -13.54 -0.08
C THR A 29 -16.99 -12.74 -1.14
N ALA A 30 -15.69 -13.06 -1.29
CA ALA A 30 -14.84 -12.45 -2.28
C ALA A 30 -15.32 -12.82 -3.70
N GLN A 31 -15.71 -11.81 -4.49
CA GLN A 31 -16.10 -12.03 -5.87
C GLN A 31 -14.88 -12.45 -6.70
N SER A 32 -15.10 -13.47 -7.54
CA SER A 32 -14.09 -13.93 -8.50
C SER A 32 -14.00 -12.95 -9.66
N LEU A 33 -12.78 -12.50 -9.98
CA LEU A 33 -12.52 -11.59 -11.09
C LEU A 33 -12.19 -12.37 -12.37
N TRP A 34 -11.24 -13.29 -12.30
CA TRP A 34 -10.86 -14.18 -13.40
C TRP A 34 -10.36 -15.52 -12.85
N LYS A 35 -10.16 -16.50 -13.73
CA LYS A 35 -9.60 -17.82 -13.35
C LYS A 35 -8.26 -18.05 -14.02
N VAL A 36 -7.36 -18.73 -13.32
CA VAL A 36 -6.10 -19.27 -13.87
C VAL A 36 -6.20 -20.79 -13.75
N GLY A 37 -6.49 -21.46 -14.87
CA GLY A 37 -6.92 -22.86 -14.85
C GLY A 37 -8.21 -23.02 -14.03
N ASP A 38 -8.20 -23.93 -13.06
CA ASP A 38 -9.33 -24.18 -12.15
C ASP A 38 -9.36 -23.25 -10.93
N PHE A 39 -8.36 -22.38 -10.76
CA PHE A 39 -8.24 -21.51 -9.59
C PHE A 39 -8.85 -20.13 -9.85
N PRO A 40 -9.93 -19.74 -9.13
CA PRO A 40 -10.47 -18.40 -9.20
C PRO A 40 -9.59 -17.40 -8.45
N ILE A 41 -9.22 -16.33 -9.13
CA ILE A 41 -8.60 -15.15 -8.54
C ILE A 41 -9.71 -14.19 -8.12
N THR A 42 -9.71 -13.81 -6.85
CA THR A 42 -10.75 -12.96 -6.26
C THR A 42 -10.26 -11.54 -5.99
N ASN A 43 -11.20 -10.61 -5.82
CA ASN A 43 -10.91 -9.23 -5.40
C ASN A 43 -10.00 -9.18 -4.17
N SER A 44 -10.28 -9.98 -3.14
CA SER A 44 -9.50 -9.99 -1.90
C SER A 44 -8.05 -10.44 -2.12
N MET A 45 -7.80 -11.36 -3.05
CA MET A 45 -6.44 -11.78 -3.42
C MET A 45 -5.69 -10.62 -4.07
N VAL A 46 -6.29 -10.00 -5.10
CA VAL A 46 -5.66 -8.88 -5.81
C VAL A 46 -5.40 -7.70 -4.87
N THR A 47 -6.38 -7.32 -4.06
CA THR A 47 -6.22 -6.27 -3.06
C THR A 47 -5.07 -6.57 -2.11
N SER A 48 -4.96 -7.82 -1.61
CA SER A 48 -3.84 -8.20 -0.74
C SER A 48 -2.48 -8.06 -1.44
N TRP A 49 -2.35 -8.50 -2.69
CA TRP A 49 -1.10 -8.41 -3.43
C TRP A 49 -0.68 -6.97 -3.69
N VAL A 50 -1.64 -6.13 -4.07
CA VAL A 50 -1.40 -4.70 -4.30
C VAL A 50 -0.94 -4.03 -3.01
N VAL A 51 -1.66 -4.24 -1.89
CA VAL A 51 -1.28 -3.67 -0.60
C VAL A 51 0.10 -4.17 -0.16
N SER A 52 0.40 -5.47 -0.30
CA SER A 52 1.72 -6.03 0.01
C SER A 52 2.82 -5.38 -0.83
N LEU A 53 2.64 -5.25 -2.15
CA LEU A 53 3.63 -4.60 -3.02
C LEU A 53 3.85 -3.14 -2.63
N VAL A 54 2.79 -2.39 -2.33
CA VAL A 54 2.89 -1.00 -1.86
C VAL A 54 3.72 -0.91 -0.59
N ILE A 55 3.46 -1.77 0.40
CA ILE A 55 4.22 -1.80 1.65
C ILE A 55 5.70 -2.16 1.39
N ILE A 56 5.97 -3.19 0.58
CA ILE A 56 7.33 -3.62 0.23
C ILE A 56 8.10 -2.47 -0.42
N PHE A 57 7.51 -1.78 -1.40
CA PHE A 57 8.15 -0.65 -2.07
C PHE A 57 8.32 0.55 -1.13
N ALA A 58 7.34 0.84 -0.28
CA ALA A 58 7.44 1.92 0.71
C ALA A 58 8.60 1.67 1.68
N VAL A 59 8.68 0.48 2.28
CA VAL A 59 9.77 0.11 3.20
C VAL A 59 11.12 0.15 2.48
N ARG A 60 11.22 -0.43 1.28
CA ARG A 60 12.46 -0.42 0.49
C ARG A 60 12.92 1.00 0.15
N ALA A 61 11.99 1.91 -0.14
CA ALA A 61 12.31 3.31 -0.41
C ALA A 61 12.77 4.05 0.86
N LEU A 62 12.15 3.77 2.02
CA LEU A 62 12.49 4.41 3.30
C LEU A 62 13.83 3.93 3.87
N VAL A 63 14.17 2.66 3.67
CA VAL A 63 15.35 2.00 4.30
C VAL A 63 16.30 1.45 3.23
N SER A 64 16.41 2.12 2.08
CA SER A 64 17.21 1.61 0.95
C SER A 64 18.69 1.36 1.27
N LYS A 65 19.25 2.05 2.27
CA LYS A 65 20.61 1.85 2.78
C LYS A 65 20.58 1.93 4.31
N PRO A 66 20.45 0.80 5.01
CA PRO A 66 20.51 0.77 6.47
C PRO A 66 21.87 1.28 6.96
N ALA A 67 21.87 2.10 8.00
CA ALA A 67 23.09 2.66 8.59
C ALA A 67 23.03 2.63 10.13
N LEU A 68 24.20 2.63 10.78
CA LEU A 68 24.32 2.68 12.25
C LEU A 68 23.76 3.99 12.84
N VAL A 69 23.95 5.11 12.14
CA VAL A 69 23.26 6.36 12.45
C VAL A 69 21.99 6.40 11.59
N PRO A 70 20.80 6.17 12.17
CA PRO A 70 19.60 5.94 11.39
C PRO A 70 19.13 7.22 10.70
N ASN A 71 18.67 7.07 9.46
CA ASN A 71 17.97 8.14 8.76
C ASN A 71 16.49 8.19 9.20
N LYS A 72 15.77 9.25 8.85
CA LYS A 72 14.37 9.44 9.28
C LYS A 72 13.43 8.31 8.87
N GLY A 73 13.61 7.71 7.69
CA GLY A 73 12.79 6.60 7.21
C GLY A 73 13.07 5.30 7.95
N GLN A 74 14.35 5.04 8.23
CA GLN A 74 14.80 3.92 9.07
C GLN A 74 14.24 4.03 10.49
N LEU A 75 14.27 5.21 11.11
CA LEU A 75 13.67 5.44 12.44
C LEU A 75 12.18 5.06 12.50
N VAL A 76 11.40 5.45 11.49
CA VAL A 76 9.97 5.11 11.43
C VAL A 76 9.78 3.60 11.29
N VAL A 77 10.49 2.96 10.36
CA VAL A 77 10.35 1.51 10.12
C VAL A 77 10.83 0.70 11.35
N GLU A 78 11.96 1.07 11.94
CA GLU A 78 12.49 0.43 13.15
C GLU A 78 11.55 0.62 14.35
N SER A 79 10.87 1.76 14.48
CA SER A 79 9.86 1.96 15.55
C SER A 79 8.61 1.09 15.41
N VAL A 80 8.26 0.69 14.18
CA VAL A 80 7.11 -0.20 13.92
C VAL A 80 7.50 -1.66 14.14
N VAL A 81 8.73 -2.04 13.78
CA VAL A 81 9.23 -3.42 13.90
C VAL A 81 9.69 -3.74 15.31
N GLY A 82 10.41 -2.81 15.95
CA GLY A 82 11.02 -2.97 17.27
C GLY A 82 10.31 -2.19 18.37
N GLY A 83 9.04 -1.82 18.17
CA GLY A 83 8.19 -1.21 19.19
C GLY A 83 8.16 -2.01 20.49
#